data_AF-A0A388SPS7-F1
#
_entry.id   AF-A0A388SPS7-F1
#
_cell.length_a   1.000
_cell.length_b   1.000
_cell.length_c   1.000
_cell.angle_alpha   90.00
_cell.angle_beta   90.00
_cell.angle_gamma   90.00
#
_symmetry.space_group_name_H-M   'P 1'
#
loop_
_entity.id
_entity.type
_entity.pdbx_description
1 polymer ?
#
loop_
_entity_poly.entity_id
_entity_poly.type
_entity_poly.pdbx_seq_one_letter_code
_entity_poly.pdbx_strand_id
1 'polypeptide(L)'
;MKLFRLILLAALAVLALSTAAHAFFGFGGKYETVQPQGETIRIKAADITPTAKFYAIKDGDTEIRFFVVKGPDGAPRAALDACDVCWREGKGYRQEGANMVCENCGMAFNTARINEVRGGCNPHPLERTVDAGGDLLLRVAELKAGAKYFATAKK
;
A
#
# COMPACT_ATOMS: atom_id res chain seq x y z
N MET A 1 -66.83 11.87 3.01
CA MET A 1 -66.07 11.16 1.97
C MET A 1 -65.27 10.04 2.63
N LYS A 2 -65.90 8.88 2.79
CA LYS A 2 -65.28 7.62 3.23
C LYS A 2 -65.00 6.80 1.96
N LEU A 3 -63.85 6.12 1.93
CA LEU A 3 -63.56 4.78 1.38
C LEU A 3 -62.08 4.79 0.91
N PHE A 4 -61.10 4.32 1.69
CA PHE A 4 -60.75 2.93 1.98
C PHE A 4 -60.49 2.05 0.73
N ARG A 5 -59.22 1.60 0.62
CA ARG A 5 -58.72 0.36 0.01
C ARG A 5 -58.72 0.24 -1.54
N LEU A 6 -57.52 0.38 -2.11
CA LEU A 6 -56.97 -0.54 -3.10
C LEU A 6 -55.47 -0.71 -2.78
N ILE A 7 -55.14 -1.73 -1.97
CA ILE A 7 -54.53 -2.99 -2.41
C ILE A 7 -53.00 -2.82 -2.60
N LEU A 8 -52.31 -3.08 -1.50
CA LEU A 8 -51.00 -3.69 -1.39
C LEU A 8 -50.92 -4.89 -2.38
N LEU A 9 -49.95 -4.91 -3.30
CA LEU A 9 -49.32 -6.11 -3.91
C LEU A 9 -48.54 -5.74 -5.19
N ALA A 10 -47.25 -5.44 -5.03
CA ALA A 10 -46.22 -5.80 -5.99
C ALA A 10 -44.89 -5.89 -5.23
N ALA A 11 -44.80 -6.95 -4.43
CA ALA A 11 -43.59 -7.37 -3.77
C ALA A 11 -42.53 -7.77 -4.79
N LEU A 12 -41.27 -7.58 -4.40
CA LEU A 12 -40.11 -8.34 -4.88
C LEU A 12 -39.85 -8.27 -6.40
N ALA A 13 -39.39 -7.13 -6.88
CA ALA A 13 -38.39 -7.14 -7.95
C ALA A 13 -37.02 -7.45 -7.31
N VAL A 14 -36.81 -8.74 -7.06
CA VAL A 14 -35.54 -9.47 -7.01
C VAL A 14 -34.29 -8.56 -7.02
N LEU A 15 -33.79 -8.22 -5.83
CA LEU A 15 -32.38 -7.87 -5.62
C LEU A 15 -31.57 -9.15 -5.86
N ALA A 16 -31.32 -9.48 -7.12
CA ALA A 16 -30.36 -10.50 -7.50
C ALA A 16 -28.96 -9.90 -7.29
N LEU A 17 -28.21 -10.60 -6.45
CA LEU A 17 -26.82 -10.36 -6.11
C LEU A 17 -25.99 -10.01 -7.35
N SER A 18 -25.51 -8.78 -7.39
CA SER A 18 -24.21 -8.47 -8.01
C SER A 18 -23.23 -8.20 -6.88
N THR A 19 -22.60 -9.26 -6.37
CA THR A 19 -21.40 -9.17 -5.52
C THR A 19 -20.23 -8.68 -6.37
N ALA A 20 -20.26 -7.40 -6.72
CA ALA A 20 -19.14 -6.65 -7.25
C ALA A 20 -19.20 -5.20 -6.75
N ALA A 21 -19.62 -5.01 -5.50
CA ALA A 21 -19.60 -3.73 -4.80
C ALA A 21 -18.51 -3.75 -3.72
N HIS A 22 -17.25 -3.88 -4.13
CA HIS A 22 -16.07 -3.55 -3.30
C HIS A 22 -15.11 -2.62 -4.04
N ALA A 23 -15.63 -1.80 -4.95
CA ALA A 23 -14.94 -0.61 -5.42
C ALA A 23 -15.90 0.56 -5.20
N PHE A 24 -15.36 1.72 -4.84
CA PHE A 24 -16.07 2.98 -4.53
C PHE A 24 -16.45 3.21 -3.06
N PHE A 25 -15.45 3.20 -2.17
CA PHE A 25 -15.29 4.26 -1.16
C PHE A 25 -13.79 4.54 -0.96
N GLY A 26 -13.18 5.20 -1.95
CA GLY A 26 -11.83 5.76 -1.82
C GLY A 26 -11.85 7.02 -0.96
N PHE A 27 -11.70 6.86 0.36
CA PHE A 27 -11.50 7.97 1.29
C PHE A 27 -10.03 8.43 1.21
N GLY A 28 -9.69 9.16 0.14
CA GLY A 28 -8.67 10.23 0.04
C GLY A 28 -7.25 10.10 0.63
N GLY A 29 -6.72 8.90 0.91
CA GLY A 29 -5.36 8.72 1.46
C GLY A 29 -4.31 8.34 0.41
N LYS A 30 -3.04 8.73 0.62
CA LYS A 30 -1.87 8.29 -0.17
C LYS A 30 -1.71 6.76 -0.16
N TYR A 31 -2.14 6.08 0.90
CA TYR A 31 -1.89 4.65 1.14
C TYR A 31 -3.14 3.81 0.97
N GLU A 32 -3.03 2.72 0.22
CA GLU A 32 -4.01 1.64 0.20
C GLU A 32 -3.76 0.69 1.38
N THR A 33 -4.76 0.47 2.24
CA THR A 33 -4.61 -0.49 3.35
C THR A 33 -4.76 -1.92 2.82
N VAL A 34 -3.75 -2.75 3.05
CA VAL A 34 -3.74 -4.16 2.67
C VAL A 34 -3.69 -5.06 3.90
N GLN A 35 -4.21 -6.28 3.76
CA GLN A 35 -4.23 -7.27 4.84
C GLN A 35 -3.24 -8.41 4.56
N PRO A 36 -2.57 -8.93 5.61
CA PRO A 36 -1.80 -10.17 5.53
C PRO A 36 -2.60 -11.34 4.94
N GLN A 37 -1.96 -12.09 4.04
CA GLN A 37 -2.39 -13.41 3.61
C GLN A 37 -1.41 -14.43 4.23
N GLY A 38 -1.76 -14.90 5.44
CA GLY A 38 -0.83 -15.67 6.27
C GLY A 38 0.36 -14.82 6.72
N GLU A 39 1.57 -15.29 6.44
CA GLU A 39 2.82 -14.62 6.84
C GLU A 39 3.30 -13.56 5.83
N THR A 40 2.55 -13.34 4.75
CA THR A 40 2.97 -12.46 3.64
C THR A 40 1.91 -11.43 3.28
N ILE A 41 2.36 -10.28 2.81
CA ILE A 41 1.57 -9.42 1.94
C ILE A 41 1.80 -9.89 0.51
N ARG A 42 0.71 -10.05 -0.24
CA ARG A 42 0.73 -10.56 -1.62
C ARG A 42 0.20 -9.48 -2.56
N ILE A 43 1.03 -9.08 -3.53
CA ILE A 43 0.70 -8.06 -4.54
C ILE A 43 0.95 -8.68 -5.91
N LYS A 44 -0.03 -8.61 -6.81
CA LYS A 44 0.12 -9.12 -8.18
C LYS A 44 1.27 -8.39 -8.87
N ALA A 45 2.34 -9.09 -9.26
CA ALA A 45 3.51 -8.46 -9.86
C ALA A 45 3.17 -7.75 -11.19
N ALA A 46 2.16 -8.24 -11.90
CA ALA A 46 1.63 -7.62 -13.12
C ALA A 46 1.03 -6.22 -12.89
N ASP A 47 0.53 -5.93 -11.68
CA ASP A 47 -0.07 -4.65 -11.32
C ASP A 47 0.96 -3.61 -10.85
N ILE A 48 2.24 -4.00 -10.78
CA ILE A 48 3.35 -3.15 -10.37
C ILE A 48 3.89 -2.43 -11.60
N THR A 49 3.76 -1.11 -11.57
CA THR A 49 4.11 -0.23 -12.69
C THR A 49 5.35 0.63 -12.37
N PRO A 50 5.93 1.34 -13.35
CA PRO A 50 6.96 2.35 -13.06
C PRO A 50 6.46 3.49 -12.15
N THR A 51 5.14 3.68 -12.05
CA THR A 51 4.52 4.51 -11.02
C THR A 51 4.32 3.70 -9.74
N ALA A 52 4.85 4.22 -8.64
CA ALA A 52 4.82 3.62 -7.33
C ALA A 52 3.39 3.61 -6.77
N LYS A 53 3.02 2.49 -6.16
CA LYS A 53 1.81 2.37 -5.35
C LYS A 53 2.21 2.30 -3.89
N PHE A 54 1.54 3.08 -3.07
CA PHE A 54 1.80 3.18 -1.64
C PHE A 54 0.74 2.39 -0.87
N TYR A 55 1.20 1.65 0.12
CA TYR A 55 0.41 0.72 0.90
C TYR A 55 0.65 0.92 2.39
N ALA A 56 -0.30 0.45 3.18
CA ALA A 56 -0.17 0.39 4.63
C ALA A 56 -0.70 -0.95 5.17
N ILE A 57 -0.07 -1.45 6.24
CA ILE A 57 -0.64 -2.46 7.12
C ILE A 57 -0.81 -1.89 8.52
N LYS A 58 -1.77 -2.40 9.28
CA LYS A 58 -1.91 -2.09 10.71
C LYS A 58 -1.26 -3.16 11.56
N ASP A 59 -0.47 -2.74 12.55
CA ASP A 59 0.04 -3.59 13.62
C ASP A 59 -0.30 -2.93 14.97
N GLY A 60 -1.41 -3.37 15.57
CA GLY A 60 -2.05 -2.64 16.67
C GLY A 60 -2.45 -1.23 16.22
N ASP A 61 -1.99 -0.22 16.97
CA ASP A 61 -2.22 1.19 16.67
C ASP A 61 -1.17 1.80 15.71
N THR A 62 -0.16 1.02 15.31
CA THR A 62 0.88 1.49 14.40
C THR A 62 0.50 1.20 12.95
N GLU A 63 0.49 2.24 12.12
CA GLU A 63 0.40 2.11 10.67
C GLU A 63 1.81 1.96 10.08
N ILE A 64 2.08 0.83 9.46
CA ILE A 64 3.37 0.54 8.80
C ILE A 64 3.18 0.78 7.31
N ARG A 65 3.88 1.79 6.80
CA ARG A 65 3.71 2.28 5.42
C ARG A 65 4.86 1.81 4.55
N PHE A 66 4.56 1.40 3.33
CA PHE A 66 5.54 0.94 2.36
C PHE A 66 5.06 1.27 0.95
N PHE A 67 5.91 1.07 -0.04
CA PHE A 67 5.53 1.22 -1.44
C PHE A 67 6.18 0.17 -2.30
N VAL A 68 5.57 -0.07 -3.46
CA VAL A 68 6.14 -0.90 -4.52
C VAL A 68 6.24 -0.12 -5.81
N VAL A 69 7.29 -0.36 -6.57
CA VAL A 69 7.53 0.27 -7.87
C VAL A 69 8.27 -0.70 -8.78
N LYS A 70 8.00 -0.64 -10.09
CA LYS A 70 8.76 -1.41 -11.07
C LYS A 70 10.06 -0.69 -11.40
N GLY A 71 11.17 -1.39 -11.25
CA GLY A 71 12.47 -0.92 -11.70
C GLY A 71 12.56 -0.77 -13.22
N PRO A 72 13.59 -0.06 -13.72
CA PRO A 72 13.85 -0.01 -15.15
C PRO A 72 14.25 -1.37 -15.74
N ASP A 73 14.74 -2.29 -14.89
CA ASP A 73 15.02 -3.69 -15.20
C ASP A 73 13.77 -4.59 -15.21
N GLY A 74 12.57 -4.02 -14.98
CA GLY A 74 11.31 -4.74 -14.94
C GLY A 74 11.04 -5.46 -13.62
N ALA A 75 12.02 -5.54 -12.72
CA ALA A 75 11.86 -6.18 -11.42
C ALA A 75 10.95 -5.35 -10.51
N PRO A 76 10.03 -5.97 -9.75
CA PRO A 76 9.31 -5.29 -8.70
C PRO A 76 10.29 -4.92 -7.57
N ARG A 77 10.08 -3.76 -6.94
CA ARG A 77 10.88 -3.26 -5.83
C ARG A 77 9.95 -2.88 -4.71
N ALA A 78 10.36 -3.14 -3.47
CA ALA A 78 9.60 -2.80 -2.29
C ALA A 78 10.49 -2.15 -1.22
N ALA A 79 9.98 -1.11 -0.59
CA ALA A 79 10.65 -0.45 0.52
C ALA A 79 9.64 0.14 1.49
N LEU A 80 10.02 0.27 2.76
CA LEU A 80 9.27 1.07 3.72
C LEU A 80 9.23 2.53 3.26
N ASP A 81 8.16 3.24 3.60
CA ASP A 81 8.05 4.68 3.41
C ASP A 81 8.76 5.45 4.53
N ALA A 82 10.01 5.06 4.78
CA ALA A 82 10.90 5.57 5.82
C ALA A 82 12.36 5.20 5.51
N CYS A 83 13.32 5.87 6.16
CA CYS A 83 14.75 5.56 6.07
C CYS A 83 15.43 5.67 7.43
N ASP A 84 16.69 5.27 7.51
CA ASP A 84 17.42 5.19 8.78
C ASP A 84 17.72 6.56 9.40
N VAL A 85 17.62 7.64 8.61
CA VAL A 85 18.01 8.99 9.01
C VAL A 85 16.82 9.89 9.31
N CYS A 86 15.86 10.02 8.39
CA CYS A 86 14.79 11.02 8.48
C CYS A 86 13.46 10.48 9.04
N TRP A 87 13.36 9.18 9.37
CA TRP A 87 12.09 8.55 9.74
C TRP A 87 11.33 9.24 10.88
N ARG A 88 12.03 9.87 11.84
CA ARG A 88 11.41 10.56 12.98
C ARG A 88 10.53 11.74 12.57
N GLU A 89 10.75 12.30 11.38
CA GLU A 89 9.93 13.37 10.81
C GLU A 89 8.63 12.86 10.19
N GLY A 90 8.47 11.55 9.97
CA GLY A 90 7.20 10.95 9.54
C GLY A 90 6.74 11.23 8.11
N LYS A 91 7.48 12.04 7.34
CA LYS A 91 7.03 12.53 6.02
C LYS A 91 7.13 11.50 4.89
N GLY A 92 8.01 10.51 4.99
CA GLY A 92 8.17 9.47 3.97
C GLY A 92 8.70 10.01 2.64
N TYR A 93 8.22 9.43 1.54
CA TYR A 93 8.71 9.63 0.17
C TYR A 93 7.56 9.87 -0.81
N ARG A 94 7.83 10.66 -1.85
CA ARG A 94 6.98 10.78 -3.05
C ARG A 94 7.76 10.37 -4.28
N GLN A 95 7.05 10.01 -5.35
CA GLN A 95 7.68 9.80 -6.65
C GLN A 95 7.71 11.08 -7.47
N GLU A 96 8.85 11.35 -8.10
CA GLU A 96 9.00 12.35 -9.16
C GLU A 96 9.73 11.72 -10.35
N GLY A 97 8.97 11.40 -11.40
CA GLY A 97 9.50 10.68 -12.56
C GLY A 97 10.16 9.35 -12.15
N ALA A 98 11.44 9.19 -12.47
CA ALA A 98 12.21 8.00 -12.12
C ALA A 98 12.84 8.02 -10.73
N ASN A 99 12.49 8.98 -9.85
CA ASN A 99 13.11 9.13 -8.53
C ASN A 99 12.08 9.04 -7.40
N MET A 100 12.45 8.36 -6.31
CA MET A 100 11.82 8.52 -4.99
C MET A 100 12.50 9.65 -4.24
N VAL A 101 11.73 10.67 -3.87
CA VAL A 101 12.20 11.88 -3.19
C VAL A 101 11.74 11.86 -1.75
N CYS A 102 12.67 11.99 -0.80
CA CYS A 102 12.33 12.12 0.62
C CYS A 102 11.62 13.45 0.85
N GLU A 103 10.41 13.41 1.40
CA GLU A 103 9.61 14.61 1.68
C GLU A 103 10.19 15.46 2.82
N ASN A 104 11.15 14.93 3.58
CA ASN A 104 11.83 15.69 4.61
C ASN A 104 13.09 16.42 4.13
N CYS A 105 14.03 15.70 3.53
CA CYS A 105 15.36 16.26 3.19
C CYS A 105 15.55 16.52 1.69
N GLY A 106 14.59 16.20 0.84
CA GLY A 106 14.64 16.46 -0.59
C GLY A 106 15.59 15.57 -1.41
N MET A 107 16.34 14.66 -0.77
CA MET A 107 17.19 13.73 -1.51
C MET A 107 16.36 12.80 -2.40
N ALA A 108 16.84 12.62 -3.62
CA ALA A 108 16.20 11.86 -4.68
C ALA A 108 16.99 10.58 -4.99
N PHE A 109 16.28 9.46 -5.08
CA PHE A 109 16.85 8.14 -5.31
C PHE A 109 16.22 7.52 -6.54
N ASN A 110 17.02 7.24 -7.56
CA ASN A 110 16.51 6.60 -8.77
C ASN A 110 15.82 5.26 -8.44
N THR A 111 14.71 4.95 -9.12
CA THR A 111 13.98 3.71 -8.92
C THR A 111 14.86 2.49 -9.14
N ALA A 112 15.92 2.58 -9.95
CA ALA A 112 16.96 1.56 -10.14
C ALA A 112 17.75 1.19 -8.86
N ARG A 113 17.66 1.99 -7.81
CA ARG A 113 18.35 1.77 -6.52
C ARG A 113 17.40 1.34 -5.41
N ILE A 114 16.10 1.55 -5.58
CA ILE A 114 15.10 1.17 -4.57
C ILE A 114 15.14 -0.33 -4.40
N ASN A 115 15.16 -0.76 -3.13
CA ASN A 115 15.31 -2.16 -2.71
C ASN A 115 16.69 -2.78 -2.92
N GLU A 116 17.57 -2.15 -3.71
CA GLU A 116 18.92 -2.67 -4.06
C GLU A 116 20.03 -2.04 -3.21
N VAL A 117 19.82 -0.81 -2.74
CA VAL A 117 20.75 -0.10 -1.86
C VAL A 117 20.16 0.04 -0.46
N ARG A 118 20.94 -0.35 0.56
CA ARG A 118 20.56 -0.25 1.97
C ARG A 118 21.32 0.87 2.67
N GLY A 119 20.67 1.52 3.63
CA GLY A 119 21.30 2.44 4.56
C GLY A 119 21.20 3.92 4.17
N GLY A 120 21.38 4.76 5.18
CA GLY A 120 21.29 6.21 5.05
C GLY A 120 19.88 6.67 4.71
N CYS A 121 19.77 7.64 3.81
CA CYS A 121 18.48 8.20 3.40
C CYS A 121 17.80 7.45 2.26
N ASN A 122 18.33 6.33 1.77
CA ASN A 122 17.58 5.47 0.85
C ASN A 122 16.35 4.91 1.60
N PRO A 123 15.18 4.79 0.93
CA PRO A 123 14.05 4.06 1.51
C PRO A 123 14.47 2.68 2.02
N HIS A 124 14.06 2.30 3.23
CA HIS A 124 14.51 1.06 3.85
C HIS A 124 14.00 -0.14 3.03
N PRO A 125 14.90 -0.96 2.46
CA PRO A 125 14.52 -2.03 1.55
C PRO A 125 13.78 -3.14 2.28
N LEU A 126 12.78 -3.73 1.63
CA LEU A 126 12.07 -4.92 2.11
C LEU A 126 12.57 -6.16 1.36
N GLU A 127 12.70 -7.29 2.04
CA GLU A 127 12.90 -8.56 1.35
C GLU A 127 11.66 -8.89 0.51
N ARG A 128 11.93 -9.41 -0.68
CA ARG A 128 10.91 -9.71 -1.67
C ARG A 128 11.18 -11.03 -2.37
N THR A 129 10.11 -11.71 -2.76
CA THR A 129 10.16 -12.86 -3.67
C THR A 129 8.96 -12.79 -4.59
N VAL A 130 9.10 -13.18 -5.84
CA VAL A 130 7.95 -13.42 -6.71
C VAL A 130 7.71 -14.93 -6.74
N ASP A 131 6.51 -15.36 -6.36
CA ASP A 131 6.20 -16.78 -6.36
C ASP A 131 5.77 -17.30 -7.74
N ALA A 132 5.54 -18.62 -7.83
CA ALA A 132 5.12 -19.27 -9.07
C ALA A 132 3.76 -18.78 -9.60
N GLY A 133 2.94 -18.17 -8.74
CA GLY A 133 1.66 -17.56 -9.11
C GLY A 133 1.78 -16.13 -9.63
N GLY A 134 3.00 -15.58 -9.68
CA GLY A 134 3.27 -14.21 -10.12
C GLY A 134 2.93 -13.15 -9.07
N ASP A 135 2.84 -13.51 -7.79
CA ASP A 135 2.65 -12.55 -6.72
C ASP A 135 3.99 -12.15 -6.11
N LEU A 136 4.20 -10.85 -5.95
CA LEU A 136 5.20 -10.28 -5.06
C LEU A 136 4.80 -10.60 -3.62
N LEU A 137 5.69 -11.28 -2.91
CA LEU A 137 5.58 -11.64 -1.50
C LEU A 137 6.49 -10.75 -0.67
N LEU A 138 5.92 -10.09 0.35
CA LEU A 138 6.64 -9.33 1.36
C LEU A 138 6.35 -9.94 2.73
N ARG A 139 7.38 -10.24 3.53
CA ARG A 139 7.18 -10.90 4.83
C ARG A 139 6.57 -9.93 5.84
N VAL A 140 5.46 -10.33 6.45
CA VAL A 140 4.79 -9.56 7.50
C VAL A 140 5.72 -9.32 8.69
N ALA A 141 6.51 -10.32 9.06
CA ALA A 141 7.49 -10.21 10.15
C ALA A 141 8.50 -9.05 9.91
N GLU A 142 8.93 -8.84 8.67
CA GLU A 142 9.86 -7.75 8.34
C GLU A 142 9.17 -6.39 8.37
N LEU A 143 7.95 -6.29 7.83
CA LEU A 143 7.14 -5.09 7.94
C LEU A 143 6.95 -4.70 9.41
N LYS A 144 6.60 -5.66 10.28
CA LYS A 144 6.46 -5.45 11.72
C LYS A 144 7.79 -5.07 12.40
N ALA A 145 8.91 -5.66 12.00
CA ALA A 145 10.23 -5.23 12.48
C ALA A 145 10.53 -3.76 12.09
N GLY A 146 9.96 -3.29 10.98
CA GLY A 146 9.97 -1.90 10.52
C GLY A 146 9.04 -0.95 11.30
N ALA A 147 8.14 -1.44 12.15
CA ALA A 147 7.17 -0.61 12.89
C ALA A 147 7.83 0.50 13.72
N LYS A 148 9.06 0.26 14.20
CA LYS A 148 9.87 1.26 14.91
C LYS A 148 10.08 2.56 14.12
N TYR A 149 10.07 2.51 12.78
CA TYR A 149 10.20 3.69 11.93
C TYR A 149 8.93 4.56 11.90
N PHE A 150 7.81 4.06 12.41
CA PHE A 150 6.50 4.73 12.36
C PHE A 150 5.93 5.03 13.76
N ALA A 151 6.40 4.34 14.81
CA ALA A 151 5.91 4.48 16.17
C ALA A 151 6.16 5.87 16.81
N THR A 152 7.16 6.64 16.35
CA THR A 152 7.51 7.95 16.94
C THR A 152 7.54 9.09 15.92
N ALA A 153 6.92 8.91 14.75
CA ALA A 153 6.74 9.99 13.81
C ALA A 153 5.93 11.10 14.48
N LYS A 154 6.46 12.33 14.56
CA LYS A 154 5.68 13.45 15.06
C LYS A 154 4.44 13.61 14.18
N LYS A 155 3.26 13.52 14.79
CA LYS A 155 1.98 13.84 14.14
C LYS A 155 1.96 15.30 13.71
#